data_AF-A0AAD7GKL1-F1
#
_entry.id   AF-A0AAD7GKL1-F1
#
_cell.length_a   1.000
_cell.length_b   1.000
_cell.length_c   1.000
_cell.angle_alpha   90.00
_cell.angle_beta   90.00
_cell.angle_gamma   90.00
#
_symmetry.space_group_name_H-M   'P 1'
#
loop_
_entity.id
_entity.type
_entity.pdbx_description
1 polymer ?
#
loop_
_entity_poly.entity_id
_entity_poly.type
_entity_poly.pdbx_seq_one_letter_code
_entity_poly.pdbx_strand_id
1 'polypeptide(L)'
;MPPQPTVTGIRLTNITACLTPAITLLNELNDAFGPLFIQPISNTVISVMGIIQNVKRNKNQCANLLENIHKVLYAIVKLYMESETAGSLPPLIVDHIGDFVETLHKIHIFVWRATGRE
;
A
#
# COMPACT_ATOMS: atom_id res chain seq x y z
N MET A 1 3.37 35.37 -2.26
CA MET A 1 4.23 34.37 -1.57
C MET A 1 3.54 33.02 -1.70
N PRO A 2 4.15 32.01 -2.35
CA PRO A 2 3.57 30.68 -2.37
C PRO A 2 3.54 30.09 -0.96
N PRO A 3 2.51 29.34 -0.57
CA PRO A 3 2.43 28.74 0.76
C PRO A 3 3.57 27.72 0.95
N GLN A 4 4.33 27.86 2.04
CA GLN A 4 5.38 26.89 2.38
C GLN A 4 4.74 25.52 2.70
N PRO A 5 5.34 24.42 2.21
CA PRO A 5 4.84 23.08 2.51
C PRO A 5 4.96 22.79 4.02
N THR A 6 3.84 22.40 4.62
CA THR A 6 3.81 21.97 6.02
C THR A 6 4.64 20.69 6.23
N VAL A 7 5.25 20.51 7.40
CA VAL A 7 6.01 19.31 7.78
C VAL A 7 5.24 18.01 7.49
N THR A 8 3.94 18.01 7.77
CA THR A 8 3.04 16.89 7.45
C THR A 8 2.89 16.66 5.94
N GLY A 9 2.84 17.71 5.13
CA GLY A 9 2.81 17.60 3.67
C GLY A 9 4.07 16.97 3.11
N ILE A 10 5.24 17.37 3.61
CA ILE A 10 6.53 16.78 3.23
C ILE A 10 6.58 15.29 3.59
N ARG A 11 6.15 14.94 4.82
CA ARG A 11 6.10 13.54 5.26
C ARG A 11 5.20 12.68 4.36
N LEU A 12 4.02 13.17 4.01
CA LEU A 12 3.09 12.47 3.12
C LEU A 12 3.68 12.23 1.72
N THR A 13 4.34 13.25 1.15
CA THR A 13 5.03 13.14 -0.14
C THR A 13 6.14 12.11 -0.08
N ASN A 14 6.96 12.12 0.97
CA ASN A 14 8.08 11.18 1.13
C ASN A 14 7.58 9.73 1.23
N ILE A 15 6.55 9.47 2.04
CA ILE A 15 6.00 8.11 2.18
C ILE A 15 5.40 7.63 0.86
N THR A 16 4.69 8.50 0.15
CA THR A 16 4.14 8.19 -1.17
C THR A 16 5.27 7.82 -2.15
N ALA A 17 6.38 8.57 -2.14
CA ALA A 17 7.54 8.26 -2.97
C ALA A 17 8.19 6.91 -2.60
N CYS A 18 8.19 6.51 -1.32
CA CYS A 18 8.69 5.21 -0.88
C CYS A 18 7.76 4.03 -1.24
N LEU A 19 6.46 4.27 -1.35
CA LEU A 19 5.50 3.23 -1.74
C LEU A 19 5.61 2.84 -3.22
N THR A 20 5.98 3.77 -4.11
CA THR A 20 6.10 3.49 -5.54
C THR A 20 7.10 2.34 -5.84
N PRO A 21 8.35 2.34 -5.33
CA PRO A 21 9.25 1.20 -5.49
C PRO A 21 8.72 -0.12 -4.92
N ALA A 22 8.04 -0.08 -3.77
CA ALA A 22 7.46 -1.28 -3.16
C ALA A 22 6.38 -1.90 -4.05
N ILE A 23 5.55 -1.07 -4.70
CA ILE A 23 4.52 -1.51 -5.66
C ILE A 23 5.17 -2.07 -6.93
N THR A 24 6.24 -1.45 -7.43
CA THR A 24 6.99 -1.99 -8.58
C THR A 24 7.53 -3.38 -8.28
N LEU A 25 8.19 -3.57 -7.13
CA LEU A 25 8.71 -4.88 -6.72
C LEU A 25 7.60 -5.92 -6.56
N LEU A 26 6.44 -5.52 -6.02
CA LEU A 26 5.28 -6.41 -5.96
C LEU A 26 4.83 -6.84 -7.35
N ASN A 27 4.71 -5.91 -8.30
CA ASN A 27 4.31 -6.27 -9.67
C ASN A 27 5.34 -7.19 -10.35
N GLU A 28 6.63 -6.98 -10.13
CA GLU A 28 7.68 -7.90 -10.61
C GLU A 28 7.56 -9.30 -9.99
N LEU A 29 7.26 -9.37 -8.68
CA LEU A 29 6.93 -10.64 -8.01
C LEU A 29 5.67 -11.29 -8.59
N ASN A 30 4.67 -10.50 -8.96
CA ASN A 30 3.46 -11.01 -9.60
C ASN A 30 3.77 -11.67 -10.94
N ASP A 31 4.61 -11.04 -11.76
CA ASP A 31 4.99 -11.58 -13.07
C ASP A 31 5.88 -12.82 -12.94
N ALA A 32 6.72 -12.89 -11.89
CA ALA A 32 7.61 -14.02 -11.65
C ALA A 32 6.90 -15.25 -11.03
N PHE A 33 5.96 -15.03 -10.09
CA PHE A 33 5.38 -16.10 -9.27
C PHE A 33 3.87 -16.31 -9.49
N GLY A 34 3.20 -15.42 -10.25
CA GLY A 34 1.76 -15.43 -10.49
C GLY A 34 0.85 -15.44 -9.25
N PRO A 35 1.17 -14.82 -8.09
CA PRO A 35 0.31 -14.94 -6.92
C PRO A 35 -0.94 -14.06 -7.10
N LEU A 36 -2.11 -14.69 -7.04
CA LEU A 36 -3.43 -14.08 -7.31
C LEU A 36 -3.73 -12.79 -6.51
N PHE A 37 -3.03 -12.57 -5.40
CA PHE A 37 -3.29 -11.49 -4.45
C PHE A 37 -2.43 -10.24 -4.68
N ILE A 38 -1.34 -10.34 -5.43
CA ILE A 38 -0.39 -9.23 -5.58
C ILE A 38 -0.99 -8.09 -6.41
N GLN A 39 -1.62 -8.42 -7.55
CA GLN A 39 -2.25 -7.41 -8.40
C GLN A 39 -3.37 -6.64 -7.66
N PRO A 40 -4.30 -7.29 -6.91
CA PRO A 40 -5.25 -6.59 -6.04
C PRO A 40 -4.59 -5.66 -5.01
N ILE A 41 -3.49 -6.09 -4.37
CA ILE A 41 -2.75 -5.29 -3.38
C ILE A 41 -2.19 -4.03 -4.06
N SER A 42 -1.42 -4.19 -5.14
CA SER A 42 -0.80 -3.09 -5.88
C SER A 42 -1.83 -2.06 -6.32
N ASN A 43 -2.94 -2.50 -6.95
CA ASN A 43 -4.01 -1.61 -7.41
C ASN A 43 -4.63 -0.83 -6.25
N THR A 44 -4.95 -1.52 -5.15
CA THR A 44 -5.60 -0.88 -4.00
C THR A 44 -4.69 0.15 -3.33
N VAL A 45 -3.39 -0.15 -3.22
CA VAL A 45 -2.40 0.78 -2.67
C VAL A 45 -2.25 2.02 -3.56
N ILE A 46 -2.15 1.85 -4.88
CA ILE A 46 -2.11 2.97 -5.84
C ILE A 46 -3.35 3.86 -5.67
N SER A 47 -4.54 3.27 -5.59
CA SER A 47 -5.79 4.03 -5.39
C SER A 47 -5.78 4.77 -4.06
N VAL A 48 -5.38 4.13 -2.96
CA VAL A 48 -5.28 4.77 -1.64
C VAL A 48 -4.28 5.94 -1.66
N MET A 49 -3.12 5.79 -2.28
CA MET A 49 -2.14 6.86 -2.45
C MET A 49 -2.72 8.04 -3.22
N GLY A 50 -3.37 7.79 -4.36
CA GLY A 50 -3.99 8.81 -5.18
C GLY A 50 -5.09 9.59 -4.43
N ILE A 51 -5.89 8.91 -3.60
CA ILE A 51 -6.91 9.58 -2.79
C ILE A 51 -6.24 10.40 -1.68
N ILE A 52 -5.28 9.82 -0.96
CA ILE A 52 -4.62 10.47 0.19
C ILE A 52 -3.88 11.75 -0.21
N GLN A 53 -3.27 11.81 -1.40
CA GLN A 53 -2.66 13.04 -1.92
C GLN A 53 -3.66 14.22 -2.01
N ASN A 54 -4.94 13.91 -2.20
CA ASN A 54 -6.00 14.90 -2.36
C ASN A 54 -6.73 15.25 -1.05
N VAL A 55 -6.38 14.59 0.06
CA VAL A 55 -7.02 14.79 1.35
C VAL A 55 -6.61 16.14 1.97
N LYS A 56 -7.61 16.96 2.34
CA LYS A 56 -7.39 18.29 2.93
C LYS A 56 -7.26 18.28 4.46
N ARG A 57 -7.83 17.27 5.15
CA ARG A 57 -7.88 17.15 6.63
C ARG A 57 -7.18 15.87 7.09
N ASN A 58 -6.85 15.71 8.37
CA ASN A 58 -6.35 14.44 8.90
C ASN A 58 -5.04 13.91 8.25
N LYS A 59 -4.23 14.78 7.63
CA LYS A 59 -3.03 14.39 6.87
C LYS A 59 -2.02 13.54 7.67
N ASN A 60 -1.89 13.78 8.98
CA ASN A 60 -1.03 12.96 9.85
C ASN A 60 -1.55 11.52 9.99
N GLN A 61 -2.87 11.33 10.08
CA GLN A 61 -3.49 10.00 10.17
C GLN A 61 -3.32 9.26 8.84
N CYS A 62 -3.49 9.97 7.71
CA CYS A 62 -3.23 9.40 6.38
C CYS A 62 -1.75 9.02 6.19
N ALA A 63 -0.81 9.84 6.70
CA ALA A 63 0.62 9.50 6.67
C ALA A 63 0.92 8.24 7.47
N ASN A 64 0.38 8.12 8.69
CA ASN A 64 0.56 6.92 9.52
C ASN A 64 -0.06 5.67 8.86
N LEU A 65 -1.22 5.82 8.21
CA LEU A 65 -1.85 4.74 7.44
C LEU A 65 -0.94 4.27 6.30
N LEU A 66 -0.40 5.18 5.49
CA LEU A 66 0.52 4.84 4.41
C LEU A 66 1.82 4.21 4.91
N GLU A 67 2.36 4.65 6.04
CA GLU A 67 3.54 4.02 6.66
C GLU A 67 3.25 2.58 7.08
N ASN A 68 2.08 2.31 7.65
CA ASN A 68 1.69 0.96 8.04
C ASN A 68 1.50 0.05 6.82
N ILE A 69 0.87 0.57 5.76
CA ILE A 69 0.75 -0.14 4.48
C ILE A 69 2.15 -0.48 3.94
N HIS A 70 3.05 0.51 3.86
CA HIS A 70 4.42 0.32 3.37
C HIS A 70 5.17 -0.79 4.15
N LYS A 71 5.07 -0.82 5.47
CA LYS A 71 5.69 -1.86 6.30
C LYS A 71 5.18 -3.26 5.97
N VAL A 72 3.87 -3.42 5.75
CA VAL A 72 3.28 -4.72 5.39
C VAL A 72 3.70 -5.13 3.98
N LEU A 73 3.67 -4.21 3.01
CA LEU A 73 4.14 -4.50 1.65
C LEU A 73 5.60 -4.95 1.64
N TYR A 74 6.46 -4.28 2.40
CA TYR A 74 7.87 -4.66 2.53
C TYR A 74 8.03 -6.06 3.14
N ALA A 75 7.23 -6.40 4.16
CA ALA A 75 7.24 -7.74 4.75
C ALA A 75 6.80 -8.82 3.75
N ILE A 76 5.78 -8.53 2.92
CA ILE A 76 5.33 -9.43 1.85
C ILE A 76 6.45 -9.62 0.82
N VAL A 77 7.06 -8.54 0.31
CA VAL A 77 8.17 -8.62 -0.66
C VAL A 77 9.32 -9.45 -0.09
N LYS A 78 9.71 -9.18 1.17
CA LYS A 78 10.77 -9.90 1.86
C LYS A 78 10.46 -11.39 1.96
N LEU A 79 9.23 -11.75 2.33
CA LEU A 79 8.77 -13.13 2.44
C LEU A 79 8.88 -13.89 1.10
N TYR A 80 8.50 -13.26 -0.03
CA TYR A 80 8.64 -13.87 -1.35
C TYR A 80 10.10 -13.95 -1.84
N MET A 81 10.95 -13.02 -1.42
CA MET A 81 12.39 -13.01 -1.78
C MET A 81 13.20 -14.01 -0.95
N GLU A 82 12.84 -14.22 0.32
CA GLU A 82 13.53 -15.12 1.25
C GLU A 82 12.98 -16.55 1.23
N SER A 83 11.87 -16.82 0.53
CA SER A 83 11.44 -18.20 0.30
C SER A 83 12.40 -18.88 -0.68
N GLU A 84 13.54 -19.35 -0.17
CA GLU A 84 14.60 -20.07 -0.92
C GLU A 84 14.11 -21.35 -1.62
N THR A 85 12.90 -21.81 -1.29
CA THR A 85 12.28 -22.95 -1.93
C THR A 85 11.34 -22.48 -3.03
N ALA A 86 11.56 -22.96 -4.26
CA ALA A 86 10.65 -22.88 -5.41
C ALA A 86 9.26 -23.53 -5.19
N GLY A 87 8.83 -23.72 -3.94
CA GLY A 87 7.51 -24.18 -3.53
C GLY A 87 6.78 -23.03 -2.84
N SER A 88 5.59 -22.74 -3.36
CA SER A 88 4.61 -21.76 -2.87
C SER A 88 4.64 -21.47 -1.37
N LEU A 89 4.33 -20.22 -1.00
CA LEU A 89 4.09 -19.82 0.39
C LEU A 89 3.14 -20.79 1.13
N PRO A 90 3.33 -21.00 2.46
CA PRO A 90 2.41 -21.82 3.24
C PRO A 90 0.96 -21.29 3.14
N PRO A 91 -0.06 -22.16 3.05
CA PRO A 91 -1.45 -21.73 2.88
C PRO A 91 -1.93 -20.71 3.92
N LEU A 92 -1.55 -20.87 5.19
CA LEU A 92 -1.88 -19.91 6.25
C LEU A 92 -1.35 -18.50 5.96
N ILE A 93 -0.17 -18.40 5.36
CA ILE A 93 0.43 -17.11 4.98
C ILE A 93 -0.32 -16.51 3.79
N VAL A 94 -0.73 -17.35 2.84
CA VAL A 94 -1.57 -16.93 1.72
C VAL A 94 -2.92 -16.41 2.21
N ASP A 95 -3.55 -17.08 3.17
CA ASP A 95 -4.81 -16.64 3.78
C ASP A 95 -4.66 -15.27 4.46
N HIS A 96 -3.59 -15.06 5.24
CA HIS A 96 -3.32 -13.76 5.85
C HIS A 96 -3.03 -12.65 4.83
N ILE A 97 -2.40 -12.97 3.70
CA ILE A 97 -2.25 -12.02 2.59
C ILE A 97 -3.63 -11.70 1.99
N GLY A 98 -4.52 -12.69 1.87
CA GLY A 98 -5.92 -12.50 1.47
C GLY A 98 -6.69 -11.56 2.40
N ASP A 99 -6.64 -11.80 3.71
CA ASP A 99 -7.26 -10.93 4.73
C ASP A 99 -6.75 -9.49 4.65
N PHE A 100 -5.45 -9.34 4.35
CA PHE A 100 -4.85 -8.03 4.14
C PHE A 100 -5.39 -7.33 2.89
N VAL A 101 -5.65 -8.04 1.79
CA VAL A 101 -6.30 -7.48 0.60
C VAL A 101 -7.69 -6.95 0.95
N GLU A 102 -8.49 -7.72 1.68
CA GLU A 102 -9.83 -7.29 2.10
C GLU A 102 -9.75 -6.03 3.00
N THR A 103 -8.78 -6.02 3.92
CA THR A 103 -8.52 -4.87 4.80
C THR A 103 -8.12 -3.63 3.99
N LEU A 104 -7.23 -3.76 3.01
CA LEU A 104 -6.86 -2.68 2.10
C LEU A 104 -8.06 -2.15 1.33
N HIS A 105 -8.95 -3.03 0.86
CA HIS A 105 -10.15 -2.63 0.16
C HIS A 105 -11.11 -1.82 1.06
N LYS A 106 -11.30 -2.26 2.31
CA LYS A 106 -12.08 -1.51 3.31
C LYS A 106 -11.46 -0.14 3.60
N ILE A 107 -10.13 -0.07 3.72
CA ILE A 107 -9.40 1.20 3.86
C ILE A 107 -9.65 2.11 2.66
N HIS A 108 -9.54 1.58 1.44
CA HIS A 108 -9.81 2.34 0.22
C HIS A 108 -11.22 2.95 0.22
N ILE A 109 -12.25 2.15 0.52
CA ILE A 109 -13.64 2.64 0.62
C ILE A 109 -13.77 3.72 1.69
N PHE A 110 -13.18 3.51 2.87
CA PHE A 110 -13.24 4.47 3.96
C PHE A 110 -12.60 5.81 3.58
N VAL A 111 -11.38 5.77 3.04
CA VAL A 111 -10.64 6.97 2.64
C VAL A 111 -11.35 7.67 1.48
N TRP A 112 -11.89 6.92 0.51
CA TRP A 112 -12.70 7.48 -0.57
C TRP A 112 -13.88 8.28 -0.02
N ARG A 113 -14.69 7.68 0.85
CA ARG A 113 -15.85 8.34 1.50
C ARG A 113 -15.44 9.58 2.30
N ALA A 114 -14.31 9.51 3.00
CA ALA A 114 -13.79 10.63 3.79
C ALA A 114 -13.38 11.86 2.93
N THR A 115 -13.21 11.70 1.61
CA THR A 115 -12.91 12.82 0.71
C THR A 115 -14.15 13.59 0.21
N GLY A 116 -15.37 13.13 0.52
CA GLY A 116 -16.61 13.82 0.13
C GLY A 116 -16.88 13.83 -1.37
N ARG A 117 -16.30 12.88 -2.12
CA ARG A 117 -16.64 12.61 -3.53
C ARG A 117 -17.81 11.63 -3.54
N GLU A 118 -19.02 12.15 -3.33
CA GLU A 118 -20.29 11.47 -3.68
C GLU A 118 -20.71 11.86 -5.10
#